data_AF-A0A7Y0PNL5-F1
#
_entry.id   AF-A0A7Y0PNL5-F1
#
_cell.length_a   1.000
_cell.length_b   1.000
_cell.length_c   1.000
_cell.angle_alpha   90.00
_cell.angle_beta   90.00
_cell.angle_gamma   90.00
#
_symmetry.space_group_name_H-M   'P 1'
#
loop_
_entity.id
_entity.type
_entity.pdbx_description
1 polymer ?
#
loop_
_entity_poly.entity_id
_entity_poly.type
_entity_poly.pdbx_seq_one_letter_code
_entity_poly.pdbx_strand_id
1 'polypeptide(L)'
;MSRFLYECFSDNFSIGPLCNIEEKKGLSLRHKWFINHINMDEEYLYKDQHSFNNTILELKDMSDQTRIMIWACENSDEQTAQRFVLSLRCLSR
;
A
#
# COMPACT_ATOMS: atom_id res chain seq x y z
N MET A 1 -17.71 11.81 -8.10
CA MET A 1 -16.77 11.16 -9.04
C MET A 1 -16.40 9.80 -8.48
N SER A 2 -16.29 8.75 -9.30
CA SER A 2 -15.90 7.40 -8.86
C SER A 2 -14.46 7.13 -9.28
N ARG A 3 -13.64 6.52 -8.42
CA ARG A 3 -12.25 6.14 -8.70
C ARG A 3 -12.11 4.62 -8.58
N PHE A 4 -11.43 4.03 -9.56
CA PHE A 4 -11.06 2.62 -9.56
C PHE A 4 -9.64 2.49 -9.03
N LEU A 5 -9.45 1.60 -8.06
CA LEU A 5 -8.13 1.17 -7.60
C LEU A 5 -7.91 -0.24 -8.12
N TYR A 6 -6.94 -0.38 -9.01
CA TYR A 6 -6.50 -1.64 -9.61
C TYR A 6 -4.98 -1.73 -9.41
N GLU A 7 -4.49 -2.85 -8.87
CA GLU A 7 -3.06 -3.13 -8.69
C GLU A 7 -2.26 -1.97 -8.07
N CYS A 8 -2.81 -1.30 -7.06
CA CYS A 8 -2.17 -0.09 -6.49
C CYS A 8 -0.92 -0.39 -5.64
N PHE A 9 -0.65 -1.66 -5.30
CA PHE A 9 0.42 -2.08 -4.41
C PHE A 9 1.13 -3.30 -4.99
N SER A 10 2.40 -3.52 -4.59
CA SER A 10 3.22 -4.64 -5.05
C SER A 10 2.62 -6.02 -4.74
N ASP A 11 2.94 -7.00 -5.57
CA ASP A 11 2.65 -8.42 -5.35
C ASP A 11 3.31 -9.02 -4.10
N ASN A 12 4.14 -8.25 -3.38
CA ASN A 12 4.71 -8.62 -2.09
C ASN A 12 4.08 -7.84 -0.93
N PHE A 13 2.92 -7.21 -1.12
CA PHE A 13 2.34 -6.30 -0.13
C PHE A 13 2.05 -6.98 1.21
N SER A 14 1.63 -8.25 1.21
CA SER A 14 1.36 -9.00 2.43
C SER A 14 2.60 -9.42 3.21
N ILE A 15 3.80 -9.27 2.63
CA ILE A 15 5.05 -9.76 3.21
C ILE A 15 5.73 -8.68 4.06
N GLY A 16 6.20 -9.06 5.24
CA GLY A 16 6.96 -8.19 6.12
C GLY A 16 6.10 -7.22 6.94
N PRO A 17 6.72 -6.27 7.65
CA PRO A 17 6.01 -5.36 8.55
C PRO A 17 5.01 -4.46 7.81
N LEU A 18 3.80 -4.35 8.36
CA LEU A 18 2.71 -3.47 7.87
C LEU A 18 2.31 -2.38 8.88
N CYS A 19 2.87 -2.41 10.09
CA CYS A 19 2.56 -1.42 11.13
C CYS A 19 2.98 -0.01 10.69
N ASN A 20 2.02 0.93 10.73
CA ASN A 20 2.18 2.34 10.37
C ASN A 20 2.85 2.53 9.00
N ILE A 21 2.56 1.66 8.04
CA ILE A 21 3.20 1.67 6.72
C ILE A 21 2.86 2.94 5.91
N GLU A 22 1.72 3.59 6.21
CA GLU A 22 1.33 4.89 5.70
C GLU A 22 2.15 6.08 6.24
N GLU A 23 2.97 5.83 7.28
CA GLU A 23 3.93 6.77 7.82
C GLU A 23 5.33 6.48 7.28
N LYS A 24 6.12 7.54 7.07
CA LYS A 24 7.51 7.42 6.60
C LYS A 24 8.34 6.45 7.45
N LYS A 25 8.10 6.41 8.76
CA LYS A 25 8.80 5.53 9.71
C LYS A 25 8.48 4.05 9.43
N GLY A 26 7.21 3.68 9.34
CA GLY A 26 6.82 2.29 9.08
C GLY A 26 7.28 1.82 7.71
N LEU A 27 7.14 2.65 6.68
CA LEU A 27 7.62 2.34 5.33
C LEU A 27 9.14 2.13 5.27
N SER A 28 9.93 2.99 5.93
CA SER A 28 11.40 2.82 5.99
C SER A 28 11.78 1.52 6.71
N LEU A 29 11.03 1.15 7.75
CA LEU A 29 11.25 -0.07 8.53
C LEU A 29 10.98 -1.32 7.68
N ARG A 30 9.90 -1.29 6.88
CA ARG A 30 9.59 -2.34 5.90
C ARG A 30 10.67 -2.45 4.82
N HIS A 31 11.12 -1.34 4.25
CA HIS A 31 12.19 -1.36 3.24
C HIS A 31 13.48 -2.00 3.78
N LYS A 32 13.90 -1.61 4.99
CA LYS A 32 15.04 -2.24 5.68
C LYS A 32 14.79 -3.73 5.97
N TRP A 33 13.57 -4.10 6.33
CA TRP A 33 13.21 -5.50 6.55
C TRP A 33 13.40 -6.32 5.28
N PHE A 34 12.95 -5.81 4.12
CA PHE A 34 13.16 -6.49 2.84
C PHE A 34 14.63 -6.68 2.52
N ILE A 35 15.45 -5.62 2.56
CA ILE A 35 16.90 -5.71 2.32
C ILE A 35 17.56 -6.79 3.18
N ASN A 36 17.14 -6.91 4.45
CA ASN A 36 17.75 -7.83 5.40
C ASN A 36 17.25 -9.29 5.32
N HIS A 37 16.04 -9.53 4.79
CA HIS A 37 15.38 -10.83 4.89
C HIS A 37 15.00 -11.44 3.55
N ILE A 38 14.88 -10.63 2.50
CA ILE A 38 14.54 -11.07 1.16
C ILE A 38 15.64 -10.58 0.22
N ASN A 39 16.25 -11.48 -0.53
CA ASN A 39 17.24 -11.13 -1.56
C ASN A 39 16.55 -10.54 -2.80
N MET A 40 15.85 -9.42 -2.61
CA MET A 40 15.19 -8.65 -3.66
C MET A 40 16.15 -7.60 -4.24
N ASP A 41 15.95 -7.30 -5.51
CA ASP A 41 16.67 -6.24 -6.19
C ASP A 41 16.40 -4.86 -5.53
N GLU A 42 17.47 -4.13 -5.22
CA GLU A 42 17.35 -2.84 -4.52
C GLU A 42 16.60 -1.80 -5.38
N GLU A 43 16.82 -1.78 -6.69
CA GLU A 43 16.13 -0.85 -7.59
C GLU A 43 14.63 -1.12 -7.61
N TYR A 44 14.22 -2.39 -7.61
CA TYR A 44 12.83 -2.80 -7.44
C TYR A 44 12.25 -2.28 -6.11
N LEU A 45 12.95 -2.46 -4.99
CA LEU A 45 12.48 -2.00 -3.68
C LEU A 45 12.33 -0.48 -3.60
N TYR A 46 13.24 0.29 -4.23
CA TYR A 46 13.12 1.75 -4.30
C TYR A 46 11.93 2.19 -5.15
N LYS A 47 11.71 1.55 -6.31
CA LYS A 47 10.56 1.83 -7.18
C LYS A 47 9.25 1.51 -6.48
N ASP A 48 9.16 0.36 -5.81
CA ASP A 48 7.99 -0.04 -5.04
C ASP A 48 7.69 0.97 -3.93
N GLN A 49 8.70 1.34 -3.13
CA GLN A 49 8.53 2.34 -2.07
C GLN A 49 8.08 3.71 -2.61
N HIS A 50 8.58 4.11 -3.78
CA HIS A 50 8.16 5.36 -4.42
C HIS A 50 6.71 5.29 -4.91
N SER A 51 6.34 4.20 -5.60
CA SER A 51 4.97 3.94 -6.06
C SER A 51 4.00 3.95 -4.89
N PHE A 52 4.32 3.20 -3.82
CA PHE A 52 3.54 3.14 -2.59
C PHE A 52 3.26 4.54 -2.03
N ASN A 53 4.30 5.38 -1.88
CA ASN A 53 4.12 6.74 -1.37
C ASN A 53 3.19 7.59 -2.24
N ASN A 54 3.33 7.51 -3.57
CA ASN A 54 2.47 8.26 -4.48
C ASN A 54 1.01 7.81 -4.34
N THR A 55 0.76 6.50 -4.27
CA THR A 55 -0.58 5.96 -4.03
C THR A 55 -1.16 6.44 -2.71
N ILE A 56 -0.38 6.45 -1.62
CA ILE A 56 -0.85 6.97 -0.33
C ILE A 56 -1.20 8.45 -0.41
N LEU A 57 -0.38 9.26 -1.08
CA LEU A 57 -0.66 10.69 -1.24
C LEU A 57 -1.94 10.91 -2.05
N GLU A 58 -2.10 10.20 -3.17
CA GLU A 58 -3.35 10.24 -3.95
C GLU A 58 -4.56 9.83 -3.10
N LEU A 59 -4.44 8.74 -2.34
CA LEU A 59 -5.51 8.28 -1.45
C LEU A 59 -5.81 9.29 -0.34
N LYS A 60 -4.82 9.99 0.22
CA LYS A 60 -5.05 11.00 1.25
C LYS A 60 -5.67 12.29 0.68
N ASP A 61 -5.36 12.62 -0.57
CA ASP A 61 -5.83 13.85 -1.22
C ASP A 61 -7.28 13.77 -1.72
N MET A 62 -7.78 12.57 -2.09
CA MET A 62 -9.16 12.50 -2.59
C MET A 62 -10.20 12.78 -1.50
N SER A 63 -11.26 13.50 -1.87
CA SER A 63 -12.32 13.92 -0.97
C SER A 63 -13.09 12.76 -0.34
N ASP A 64 -13.66 13.01 0.84
CA ASP A 64 -14.50 12.09 1.60
C ASP A 64 -15.78 11.62 0.88
N GLN A 65 -16.19 12.35 -0.17
CA GLN A 65 -17.34 12.00 -1.00
C GLN A 65 -16.96 11.14 -2.20
N THR A 66 -15.66 10.88 -2.40
CA THR A 66 -15.17 10.05 -3.51
C THR A 66 -15.56 8.60 -3.27
N ARG A 67 -16.32 8.02 -4.21
CA ARG A 67 -16.60 6.58 -4.19
C ARG A 67 -15.40 5.84 -4.76
N ILE A 68 -14.85 4.93 -3.98
CA ILE A 68 -13.73 4.07 -4.36
C ILE A 68 -14.27 2.69 -4.67
N MET A 69 -13.96 2.19 -5.87
CA MET A 69 -14.17 0.78 -6.22
C MET A 69 -12.81 0.08 -6.16
N ILE A 70 -12.68 -0.89 -5.27
CA ILE A 70 -11.48 -1.71 -5.11
C ILE A 70 -11.74 -3.03 -5.82
N TRP A 71 -10.91 -3.35 -6.81
CA TRP A 71 -10.89 -4.68 -7.39
C TRP A 71 -9.77 -5.48 -6.74
N ALA A 72 -10.11 -6.67 -6.22
CA ALA A 72 -9.16 -7.57 -5.58
C ALA A 72 -9.62 -9.02 -5.80
N CYS A 73 -8.66 -9.88 -6.12
CA CYS A 73 -8.73 -11.32 -6.13
C CYS A 73 -8.58 -11.89 -4.71
N GLU A 74 -8.40 -13.22 -4.62
CA GLU A 74 -8.32 -13.94 -3.36
C GLU A 74 -6.88 -14.19 -2.87
N ASN A 75 -5.85 -13.63 -3.51
CA ASN A 75 -4.47 -13.76 -3.03
C ASN A 75 -4.19 -12.87 -1.80
N SER A 76 -3.18 -13.25 -1.03
CA SER A 76 -2.81 -12.60 0.23
C SER A 76 -2.52 -11.10 0.08
N ASP A 77 -1.85 -10.73 -1.00
CA ASP A 77 -1.34 -9.39 -1.24
C ASP A 77 -2.47 -8.43 -1.56
N GLU A 78 -3.34 -8.80 -2.48
CA GLU A 78 -4.53 -8.04 -2.84
C GLU A 78 -5.53 -7.94 -1.69
N GLN A 79 -5.72 -9.02 -0.93
CA GLN A 79 -6.60 -9.01 0.25
C GLN A 79 -6.05 -8.12 1.38
N THR A 80 -4.73 -8.08 1.56
CA THR A 80 -4.07 -7.21 2.53
C THR A 80 -4.16 -5.75 2.09
N ALA A 81 -3.87 -5.48 0.82
CA ALA A 81 -3.98 -4.16 0.20
C ALA A 81 -5.39 -3.59 0.32
N GLN A 82 -6.41 -4.39 0.03
CA GLN A 82 -7.81 -3.99 0.18
C GLN A 82 -8.11 -3.55 1.61
N ARG A 83 -7.72 -4.36 2.61
CA ARG A 83 -7.94 -4.03 4.03
C ARG A 83 -7.21 -2.77 4.45
N PHE A 84 -6.00 -2.58 3.97
CA PHE A 84 -5.21 -1.39 4.25
C PHE A 84 -5.84 -0.11 3.66
N VAL A 85 -6.32 -0.15 2.41
CA VAL A 85 -7.06 0.98 1.81
C VAL A 85 -8.33 1.29 2.62
N LEU A 86 -9.07 0.26 3.01
CA LEU A 86 -10.26 0.41 3.84
C LEU A 86 -9.93 1.01 5.22
N SER A 87 -8.84 0.60 5.86
CA SER A 87 -8.43 1.18 7.14
C SER A 87 -8.04 2.65 7.01
N LEU A 88 -7.37 3.02 5.92
CA LEU A 88 -6.97 4.40 5.66
C LEU A 88 -8.18 5.31 5.38
N ARG A 89 -9.21 4.78 4.71
CA ARG A 89 -10.33 5.59 4.18
C ARG A 89 -11.64 5.50 4.97
N CYS A 90 -11.90 4.39 5.65
CA CYS A 90 -13.21 4.13 6.26
C CYS A 90 -13.17 4.06 7.78
N LEU A 91 -12.02 3.75 8.39
CA LEU A 91 -11.88 3.64 9.85
C LEU A 91 -11.38 4.93 10.53
N SER A 92 -11.06 5.96 9.77
CA SER A 92 -10.66 7.30 10.24
C SER A 92 -11.86 8.24 10.47
N ARG A 93 -13.08 7.69 10.52
CA ARG A 93 -14.33 8.41 10.82
C ARG A 93 -14.88 8.05 12.19
#